data_AF-A0A2P2E2V8-F1
#
_entry.id   AF-A0A2P2E2V8-F1
#
_cell.length_a   1.000
_cell.length_b   1.000
_cell.length_c   1.000
_cell.angle_alpha   90.00
_cell.angle_beta   90.00
_cell.angle_gamma   90.00
#
_symmetry.space_group_name_H-M   'P 1'
#
loop_
_entity.id
_entity.type
_entity.pdbx_description
1 polymer ?
#
loop_
_entity_poly.entity_id
_entity_poly.type
_entity_poly.pdbx_seq_one_letter_code
_entity_poly.pdbx_strand_id
1 'polypeptide(L)'
;MREGLWGKDSEKPLRILGSKQINLDEDPSLEILVLSQSGQSEAISAYKKLEGEWKFLWKQEFNLMSMGENHYELSSLNWKSGQAPGRERKSLEGDCIKRIVVSELPGDGFNSVFMEVLVDEPPIGLFSVPFVYRKGSKVLDGFQLKEHPELVRTKRIDFDYNEKEKSFRIFPTNPNYAQEFVFNGFEFIPNVPMQPVPSLVSVSVEPKFELGKESKVILYFKNRGNFTSVTYLSLSFPEGGKFRFSETSQGVKIYQIGQSVYNTVLRKLVPAEKPLLEATKESWSTGFKYGVSFYFIPESKEELKVLLRTSYRLNRDVFTIPNRDSIFKTEIDQQGFPSYPLVIK
;
A
#
# COMPACT_ATOMS: atom_id res chain seq x y z
N MET A 1 8.98 9.04 26.41
CA MET A 1 10.04 8.12 25.95
C MET A 1 9.94 6.71 26.56
N ARG A 2 9.52 6.56 27.83
CA ARG A 2 9.34 5.24 28.46
C ARG A 2 8.21 4.40 27.84
N GLU A 3 6.99 4.88 27.71
CA GLU A 3 5.90 4.01 27.21
C GLU A 3 6.03 3.55 25.74
N GLY A 4 6.66 4.36 24.87
CA GLY A 4 6.80 4.02 23.44
C GLY A 4 7.78 2.87 23.18
N LEU A 5 8.90 2.85 23.92
CA LEU A 5 9.85 1.74 23.88
C LEU A 5 9.41 0.59 24.80
N TRP A 6 8.93 0.91 26.02
CA TRP A 6 8.78 -0.05 27.12
C TRP A 6 7.35 -0.56 27.34
N GLY A 7 6.37 -0.06 26.57
CA GLY A 7 4.96 -0.35 26.83
C GLY A 7 4.48 0.22 28.17
N LYS A 8 3.20 0.00 28.48
CA LYS A 8 2.74 0.10 29.88
C LYS A 8 3.49 -0.94 30.69
N ASP A 9 3.87 -0.63 31.93
CA ASP A 9 4.58 -1.49 32.88
C ASP A 9 3.90 -2.87 33.05
N SER A 10 4.07 -3.73 32.06
CA SER A 10 3.93 -5.17 32.18
C SER A 10 5.28 -5.64 32.69
N GLU A 11 5.30 -6.46 33.73
CA GLU A 11 6.49 -6.94 34.45
C GLU A 11 7.49 -7.75 33.58
N LYS A 12 7.36 -7.72 32.25
CA LYS A 12 8.20 -8.45 31.30
C LYS A 12 9.30 -7.54 30.76
N PRO A 13 10.59 -7.94 30.88
CA PRO A 13 11.69 -7.13 30.38
C PRO A 13 11.62 -7.01 28.85
N LEU A 14 11.64 -5.78 28.36
CA LEU A 14 11.79 -5.47 26.93
C LEU A 14 13.26 -5.64 26.53
N ARG A 15 13.49 -6.47 25.51
CA ARG A 15 14.80 -6.66 24.87
C ARG A 15 14.81 -6.01 23.50
N ILE A 16 15.79 -5.15 23.23
CA ILE A 16 16.04 -4.66 21.87
C ILE A 16 16.88 -5.72 21.14
N LEU A 17 16.34 -6.28 20.05
CA LEU A 17 17.04 -7.26 19.23
C LEU A 17 17.90 -6.60 18.16
N GLY A 18 17.51 -5.41 17.70
CA GLY A 18 18.27 -4.63 16.75
C GLY A 18 17.62 -3.30 16.45
N SER A 19 18.39 -2.41 15.84
CA SER A 19 17.86 -1.15 15.32
C SER A 19 18.52 -0.79 14.00
N LYS A 20 17.77 -0.15 13.11
CA LYS A 20 18.27 0.31 11.83
C LYS A 20 17.82 1.74 11.59
N GLN A 21 18.79 2.64 11.47
CA GLN A 21 18.52 4.01 11.04
C GLN A 21 18.16 4.00 9.55
N ILE A 22 17.10 4.72 9.22
CA ILE A 22 16.57 4.84 7.86
C ILE A 22 16.09 6.28 7.63
N ASN A 23 15.73 6.58 6.39
CA ASN A 23 15.11 7.84 6.02
C ASN A 23 13.87 7.57 5.14
N LEU A 24 12.71 7.27 5.73
CA LEU A 24 11.48 7.02 4.96
C LEU A 24 10.87 8.30 4.38
N ASP A 25 11.37 9.47 4.78
CA ASP A 25 10.92 10.80 4.36
C ASP A 25 12.01 11.57 3.60
N GLU A 26 11.61 12.63 2.91
CA GLU A 26 12.53 13.53 2.17
C GLU A 26 13.25 14.52 3.12
N ASP A 27 12.89 14.55 4.42
CA ASP A 27 13.33 15.52 5.45
C ASP A 27 14.42 14.95 6.38
N PRO A 28 15.51 15.70 6.68
CA PRO A 28 16.74 15.26 7.38
C PRO A 28 16.62 14.69 8.80
N SER A 29 15.43 14.67 9.42
CA SER A 29 15.28 13.97 10.71
C SER A 29 15.45 12.46 10.53
N LEU A 30 16.46 11.92 11.18
CA LEU A 30 16.72 10.48 11.18
C LEU A 30 15.49 9.72 11.70
N GLU A 31 15.08 8.69 10.97
CA GLU A 31 14.15 7.70 11.47
C GLU A 31 14.91 6.46 11.91
N ILE A 32 14.42 5.79 12.94
CA ILE A 32 15.01 4.54 13.41
C ILE A 32 13.91 3.50 13.54
N LEU A 33 14.15 2.37 12.91
CA LEU A 33 13.41 1.15 13.19
C LEU A 33 14.07 0.42 14.33
N VAL A 34 13.25 -0.01 15.29
CA VAL A 34 13.69 -0.79 16.43
C VAL A 34 12.92 -2.10 16.41
N LEU A 35 13.65 -3.20 16.33
CA LEU A 35 13.14 -4.54 16.58
C LEU A 35 13.29 -4.82 18.08
N SER A 36 12.16 -5.09 18.72
CA SER A 36 12.08 -5.33 20.16
C SER A 36 11.31 -6.61 20.44
N GLN A 37 11.58 -7.22 21.59
CA GLN A 37 10.90 -8.40 22.09
C GLN A 37 10.49 -8.15 23.53
N SER A 38 9.25 -8.44 23.88
CA SER A 38 8.77 -8.45 25.27
C SER A 38 8.04 -9.74 25.54
N GLY A 39 8.63 -10.61 26.38
CA GLY A 39 8.10 -11.95 26.62
C GLY A 39 7.96 -12.77 25.34
N GLN A 40 6.71 -13.03 24.94
CA GLN A 40 6.32 -13.82 23.78
C GLN A 40 5.81 -12.96 22.63
N SER A 41 6.22 -11.70 22.55
CA SER A 41 5.85 -10.85 21.44
C SER A 41 7.11 -10.19 20.88
N GLU A 42 7.28 -10.26 19.57
CA GLU A 42 8.23 -9.43 18.83
C GLU A 42 7.48 -8.24 18.25
N ALA A 43 8.14 -7.09 18.18
CA ALA A 43 7.55 -5.91 17.60
C ALA A 43 8.60 -5.10 16.87
N ILE A 44 8.25 -4.65 15.67
CA ILE A 44 8.97 -3.57 15.02
C ILE A 44 8.28 -2.24 15.33
N SER A 45 9.07 -1.23 15.65
CA SER A 45 8.60 0.13 15.91
C SER A 45 9.42 1.13 15.11
N ALA A 46 8.76 2.17 14.58
CA ALA A 46 9.43 3.28 13.93
C ALA A 46 9.39 4.53 14.81
N TYR A 47 10.51 5.25 14.83
CA TYR A 47 10.65 6.53 15.53
C TYR A 47 11.26 7.56 14.61
N LYS A 48 10.90 8.83 14.80
CA LYS A 48 11.44 9.97 14.05
C LYS A 48 11.97 11.02 15.01
N LYS A 49 13.09 11.64 14.68
CA LYS A 49 13.67 12.71 15.51
C LYS A 49 13.07 14.07 15.17
N LEU A 50 12.07 14.52 15.91
CA LEU A 50 11.45 15.84 15.73
C LEU A 50 11.96 16.80 16.81
N GLU A 51 12.48 17.97 16.39
CA GLU A 51 12.94 19.03 17.31
C GLU A 51 13.97 18.54 18.36
N GLY A 52 14.83 17.58 17.97
CA GLY A 52 15.83 16.99 18.85
C GLY A 52 15.34 15.79 19.67
N GLU A 53 14.04 15.52 19.70
CA GLU A 53 13.43 14.41 20.45
C GLU A 53 12.96 13.26 19.55
N TRP A 54 13.15 12.01 20.01
CA TRP A 54 12.57 10.86 19.34
C TRP A 54 11.07 10.74 19.63
N LYS A 55 10.25 10.82 18.58
CA LYS A 55 8.81 10.61 18.61
C LYS A 55 8.48 9.25 17.98
N PHE A 56 7.58 8.52 18.62
CA PHE A 56 7.03 7.27 18.10
C PHE A 56 6.13 7.55 16.90
N LEU A 57 6.26 6.75 15.83
CA LEU A 57 5.40 6.81 14.66
C LEU A 57 4.36 5.68 14.68
N TRP A 58 4.84 4.44 14.70
CA TRP A 58 3.99 3.24 14.64
C TRP A 58 4.73 2.02 15.20
N LYS A 59 3.94 1.00 15.56
CA LYS A 59 4.40 -0.31 16.04
C LYS A 59 3.57 -1.38 15.35
N GLN A 60 4.23 -2.44 14.89
CA GLN A 60 3.58 -3.68 14.51
C GLN A 60 4.05 -4.76 15.47
N GLU A 61 3.11 -5.34 16.20
CA GLU A 61 3.34 -6.47 17.10
C GLU A 61 3.07 -7.79 16.39
N PHE A 62 3.86 -8.78 16.72
CA PHE A 62 3.78 -10.17 16.29
C PHE A 62 3.79 -11.03 17.55
N ASN A 63 2.76 -11.85 17.71
CA ASN A 63 2.68 -12.75 18.84
C ASN A 63 3.45 -14.04 18.52
N LEU A 64 4.47 -14.31 19.30
CA LEU A 64 5.09 -15.63 19.38
C LEU A 64 4.10 -16.49 20.17
N MET A 65 3.40 -17.43 19.53
CA MET A 65 2.60 -18.37 20.32
C MET A 65 3.52 -19.27 21.18
N SER A 66 3.14 -19.39 22.45
CA SER A 66 3.78 -20.24 23.44
C SER A 66 3.56 -21.72 23.16
N MET A 67 4.48 -22.44 22.56
CA MET A 67 4.54 -23.89 22.75
C MET A 67 5.99 -24.27 23.01
N GLY A 68 6.31 -24.53 24.28
CA GLY A 68 7.43 -25.42 24.55
C GLY A 68 7.17 -26.76 23.87
N GLU A 69 8.23 -27.44 23.44
CA GLU A 69 8.12 -28.73 22.77
C GLU A 69 7.35 -29.71 23.67
N ASN A 70 6.44 -30.52 23.13
CA ASN A 70 5.73 -31.57 23.87
C ASN A 70 5.74 -32.86 23.06
N HIS A 71 5.90 -34.01 23.72
CA HIS A 71 5.75 -35.31 23.09
C HIS A 71 4.84 -36.22 23.92
N TYR A 72 4.15 -37.13 23.25
CA TYR A 72 3.26 -38.10 23.90
C TYR A 72 4.07 -39.34 24.31
N GLU A 73 4.21 -39.56 25.61
CA GLU A 73 4.96 -40.69 26.16
C GLU A 73 4.02 -41.88 26.36
N LEU A 74 4.09 -42.86 25.45
CA LEU A 74 3.19 -44.03 25.44
C LEU A 74 3.28 -44.88 26.71
N SER A 75 4.42 -44.88 27.40
CA SER A 75 4.62 -45.64 28.65
C SER A 75 3.88 -45.04 29.85
N SER A 76 3.66 -43.72 29.84
CA SER A 76 2.94 -43.00 30.89
C SER A 76 1.54 -42.55 30.47
N LEU A 77 1.15 -42.80 29.20
CA LEU A 77 -0.12 -42.41 28.58
C LEU A 77 -0.47 -40.92 28.84
N ASN A 78 0.55 -40.07 28.80
CA ASN A 78 0.47 -38.64 29.14
C ASN A 78 1.36 -37.82 28.18
N TRP A 79 1.01 -36.54 27.99
CA TRP A 79 1.82 -35.54 27.33
C TRP A 79 2.92 -35.00 28.26
N LYS A 80 4.17 -34.93 27.79
CA LYS A 80 5.31 -34.36 28.52
C LYS A 80 6.03 -33.29 27.73
N SER A 81 6.53 -32.27 28.43
CA SER A 81 7.36 -31.20 27.86
C SER A 81 8.75 -31.71 27.45
N GLY A 82 9.21 -31.33 26.26
CA GLY A 82 10.45 -31.72 25.57
C GLY A 82 10.21 -32.54 24.29
N GLN A 83 11.26 -32.81 23.51
CA GLN A 83 11.25 -33.73 22.35
C GLN A 83 11.40 -35.20 22.76
N ALA A 84 10.86 -36.12 21.95
CA ALA A 84 11.08 -37.56 22.12
C ALA A 84 12.54 -37.93 21.73
N PRO A 85 13.24 -38.81 22.49
CA PRO A 85 14.62 -39.18 22.20
C PRO A 85 14.78 -39.76 20.79
N GLY A 86 15.67 -39.20 19.97
CA GLY A 86 16.05 -39.75 18.66
C GLY A 86 15.23 -39.26 17.45
N ARG A 87 14.31 -38.30 17.62
CA ARG A 87 13.68 -37.56 16.51
C ARG A 87 13.76 -36.07 16.75
N GLU A 88 14.95 -35.52 16.54
CA GLU A 88 15.12 -34.08 16.41
C GLU A 88 14.48 -33.62 15.09
N ARG A 89 13.30 -33.02 15.17
CA ARG A 89 12.76 -32.16 14.09
C ARG A 89 12.61 -30.76 14.65
N LYS A 90 13.11 -29.78 13.88
CA LYS A 90 13.13 -28.36 14.22
C LYS A 90 11.72 -27.85 14.54
N SER A 91 11.54 -27.38 15.77
CA SER A 91 10.38 -26.58 16.19
C SER A 91 10.33 -25.27 15.42
N LEU A 92 9.16 -24.85 14.93
CA LEU A 92 8.86 -23.44 14.70
C LEU A 92 7.34 -23.26 14.78
N GLU A 93 6.87 -22.54 15.79
CA GLU A 93 5.49 -22.05 15.88
C GLU A 93 5.52 -20.53 16.14
N GLY A 94 4.70 -19.77 15.40
CA GLY A 94 4.48 -18.32 15.60
C GLY A 94 4.98 -17.41 14.46
N ASP A 95 4.44 -16.19 14.44
CA ASP A 95 4.91 -15.08 13.59
C ASP A 95 6.30 -14.64 14.06
N CYS A 96 7.35 -14.90 13.29
CA CYS A 96 8.70 -14.42 13.62
C CYS A 96 9.30 -13.59 12.48
N ILE A 97 10.00 -12.52 12.85
CA ILE A 97 10.63 -11.63 11.86
C ILE A 97 11.91 -12.30 11.36
N LYS A 98 11.94 -12.66 10.08
CA LYS A 98 13.08 -13.36 9.47
C LYS A 98 14.07 -12.40 8.81
N ARG A 99 13.58 -11.37 8.11
CA ARG A 99 14.45 -10.45 7.35
C ARG A 99 13.86 -9.05 7.29
N ILE A 100 14.69 -8.04 7.55
CA ILE A 100 14.37 -6.63 7.29
C ILE A 100 15.27 -6.15 6.16
N VAL A 101 14.68 -5.79 5.03
CA VAL A 101 15.37 -5.20 3.87
C VAL A 101 14.99 -3.73 3.80
N VAL A 102 15.98 -2.88 3.55
CA VAL A 102 15.74 -1.46 3.27
C VAL A 102 16.07 -1.23 1.82
N SER A 103 15.16 -0.58 1.10
CA SER A 103 15.35 -0.27 -0.31
C SER A 103 14.61 1.00 -0.66
N GLU A 104 15.20 1.85 -1.50
CA GLU A 104 14.52 3.01 -2.06
C GLU A 104 13.40 2.54 -2.98
N LEU A 105 12.17 3.08 -2.79
CA LEU A 105 11.15 2.83 -3.80
C LEU A 105 11.39 3.78 -4.97
N PRO A 106 11.50 3.23 -6.18
CA PRO A 106 11.95 3.99 -7.31
C PRO A 106 10.91 5.05 -7.73
N GLY A 107 11.40 6.27 -8.01
CA GLY A 107 10.65 7.40 -8.58
C GLY A 107 10.13 8.45 -7.62
N ASP A 108 10.31 8.26 -6.33
CA ASP A 108 9.70 9.13 -5.34
C ASP A 108 10.70 9.57 -4.26
N GLY A 109 12.00 9.27 -4.43
CA GLY A 109 13.09 9.80 -3.59
C GLY A 109 13.03 9.41 -2.11
N PHE A 110 12.44 8.25 -1.77
CA PHE A 110 12.26 7.83 -0.37
C PHE A 110 12.67 6.37 -0.13
N ASN A 111 13.15 6.08 1.09
CA ASN A 111 13.41 4.70 1.50
C ASN A 111 12.10 3.98 1.89
N SER A 112 11.99 2.71 1.54
CA SER A 112 11.01 1.79 2.08
C SER A 112 11.65 0.67 2.85
N VAL A 113 10.86 0.15 3.78
CA VAL A 113 11.26 -0.99 4.59
C VAL A 113 10.40 -2.14 4.17
N PHE A 114 11.06 -3.17 3.66
CA PHE A 114 10.48 -4.46 3.42
C PHE A 114 10.77 -5.38 4.61
N MET A 115 9.77 -6.12 5.07
CA MET A 115 9.92 -7.11 6.12
C MET A 115 9.37 -8.45 5.69
N GLU A 116 10.12 -9.51 5.98
CA GLU A 116 9.68 -10.89 5.84
C GLU A 116 9.34 -11.43 7.23
N VAL A 117 8.09 -11.83 7.43
CA VAL A 117 7.63 -12.52 8.64
C VAL A 117 7.33 -13.97 8.29
N LEU A 118 7.94 -14.92 9.00
CA LEU A 118 7.56 -16.32 8.91
C LEU A 118 6.35 -16.55 9.78
N VAL A 119 5.34 -17.22 9.24
CA VAL A 119 4.11 -17.53 9.94
C VAL A 119 3.80 -19.01 9.73
N ASP A 120 3.50 -19.74 10.81
CA ASP A 120 2.97 -21.11 10.73
C ASP A 120 1.44 -21.08 10.88
N GLU A 121 0.71 -21.36 9.81
CA GLU A 121 -0.74 -21.59 9.88
C GLU A 121 -1.04 -23.07 9.63
N PRO A 122 -1.61 -23.81 10.58
CA PRO A 122 -2.19 -25.12 10.29
C PRO A 122 -3.40 -24.96 9.35
N PRO A 123 -3.55 -25.73 8.25
CA PRO A 123 -2.76 -26.90 7.78
C PRO A 123 -1.70 -26.57 6.70
N ILE A 124 -1.33 -25.30 6.56
CA ILE A 124 -0.54 -24.73 5.47
C ILE A 124 0.97 -24.86 5.72
N GLY A 125 1.44 -24.80 6.97
CA GLY A 125 2.86 -24.82 7.36
C GLY A 125 3.49 -23.43 7.37
N LEU A 126 4.81 -23.34 7.62
CA LEU A 126 5.57 -22.08 7.62
C LEU A 126 5.58 -21.39 6.25
N PHE A 127 5.09 -20.15 6.15
CA PHE A 127 5.20 -19.29 4.96
C PHE A 127 5.75 -17.90 5.31
N SER A 128 6.34 -17.25 4.31
CA SER A 128 6.91 -15.89 4.41
C SER A 128 5.90 -14.83 3.99
N VAL A 129 5.73 -13.78 4.79
CA VAL A 129 4.79 -12.68 4.56
C VAL A 129 5.55 -11.37 4.38
N PRO A 130 5.49 -10.75 3.19
CA PRO A 130 6.15 -9.48 2.92
C PRO A 130 5.33 -8.29 3.44
N PHE A 131 5.96 -7.35 4.13
CA PHE A 131 5.34 -6.05 4.46
C PHE A 131 6.18 -4.93 3.91
N VAL A 132 5.56 -3.87 3.40
CA VAL A 132 6.28 -2.66 2.96
C VAL A 132 5.71 -1.43 3.64
N TYR A 133 6.60 -0.57 4.13
CA TYR A 133 6.25 0.69 4.78
C TYR A 133 6.89 1.88 4.07
N ARG A 134 6.12 2.97 3.94
CA ARG A 134 6.51 4.25 3.34
C ARG A 134 5.94 5.40 4.17
N LYS A 135 6.73 6.44 4.49
CA LYS A 135 6.29 7.65 5.23
C LYS A 135 5.44 7.30 6.46
N GLY A 136 5.90 6.32 7.24
CA GLY A 136 5.18 5.84 8.43
C GLY A 136 3.91 5.02 8.19
N SER A 137 3.53 4.75 6.93
CA SER A 137 2.31 4.04 6.56
C SER A 137 2.62 2.71 5.86
N LYS A 138 1.82 1.68 6.15
CA LYS A 138 1.92 0.39 5.46
C LYS A 138 1.40 0.53 4.01
N VAL A 139 2.21 0.13 3.05
CA VAL A 139 1.95 0.19 1.60
C VAL A 139 2.03 -1.16 0.90
N LEU A 140 2.39 -2.22 1.63
CA LEU A 140 2.08 -3.62 1.32
C LEU A 140 1.77 -4.36 2.62
N ASP A 141 0.69 -5.12 2.63
CA ASP A 141 0.38 -6.11 3.65
C ASP A 141 0.35 -7.50 3.01
N GLY A 142 1.39 -8.28 3.26
CA GLY A 142 1.53 -9.62 2.70
C GLY A 142 0.44 -10.57 3.15
N PHE A 143 -0.27 -10.31 4.27
CA PHE A 143 -1.37 -11.17 4.70
C PHE A 143 -2.56 -11.11 3.76
N GLN A 144 -2.81 -9.95 3.15
CA GLN A 144 -3.88 -9.82 2.16
C GLN A 144 -3.66 -10.67 0.91
N LEU A 145 -2.40 -11.04 0.62
CA LEU A 145 -2.09 -11.90 -0.51
C LEU A 145 -2.72 -13.28 -0.39
N LYS A 146 -3.04 -13.72 0.84
CA LYS A 146 -3.77 -14.96 1.09
C LYS A 146 -5.26 -14.87 0.79
N GLU A 147 -5.81 -13.68 0.97
CA GLU A 147 -7.24 -13.41 0.80
C GLU A 147 -7.56 -12.98 -0.64
N HIS A 148 -6.55 -12.57 -1.41
CA HIS A 148 -6.74 -12.11 -2.78
C HIS A 148 -7.26 -13.25 -3.68
N PRO A 149 -8.42 -13.06 -4.34
CA PRO A 149 -9.11 -14.13 -5.07
C PRO A 149 -8.33 -14.65 -6.30
N GLU A 150 -7.47 -13.81 -6.87
CA GLU A 150 -6.69 -14.14 -8.07
C GLU A 150 -5.26 -14.65 -7.76
N LEU A 151 -4.84 -14.64 -6.49
CA LEU A 151 -3.50 -15.10 -6.10
C LEU A 151 -3.54 -16.57 -5.69
N VAL A 152 -2.64 -17.37 -6.26
CA VAL A 152 -2.48 -18.77 -5.86
C VAL A 152 -1.99 -18.82 -4.42
N ARG A 153 -2.65 -19.58 -3.54
CA ARG A 153 -2.20 -19.81 -2.16
C ARG A 153 -0.84 -20.52 -2.19
N THR A 154 0.19 -19.89 -1.66
CA THR A 154 1.56 -20.44 -1.68
C THR A 154 2.06 -20.69 -0.26
N LYS A 155 2.71 -21.83 -0.06
CA LYS A 155 3.24 -22.26 1.25
C LYS A 155 4.62 -21.70 1.56
N ARG A 156 5.32 -21.14 0.57
CA ARG A 156 6.62 -20.49 0.75
C ARG A 156 6.79 -19.46 -0.35
N ILE A 157 6.97 -18.22 0.09
CA ILE A 157 7.18 -17.06 -0.77
C ILE A 157 8.67 -16.74 -0.67
N ASP A 158 9.46 -17.26 -1.61
CA ASP A 158 10.70 -16.57 -1.91
C ASP A 158 10.29 -15.31 -2.70
N PHE A 159 10.93 -14.18 -2.47
CA PHE A 159 10.63 -12.95 -3.20
C PHE A 159 11.91 -12.31 -3.72
N ASP A 160 11.81 -11.70 -4.89
CA ASP A 160 12.87 -10.92 -5.52
C ASP A 160 12.43 -9.48 -5.67
N TYR A 161 13.34 -8.54 -5.45
CA TYR A 161 13.06 -7.11 -5.52
C TYR A 161 13.74 -6.52 -6.74
N ASN A 162 12.96 -5.87 -7.60
CA ASN A 162 13.47 -5.20 -8.79
C ASN A 162 13.35 -3.67 -8.64
N GLU A 163 14.47 -3.05 -8.29
CA GLU A 163 14.59 -1.59 -8.13
C GLU A 163 14.31 -0.84 -9.45
N LYS A 164 14.65 -1.42 -10.60
CA LYS A 164 14.46 -0.77 -11.91
C LYS A 164 12.98 -0.76 -12.33
N GLU A 165 12.29 -1.88 -12.13
CA GLU A 165 10.89 -2.07 -12.54
C GLU A 165 9.88 -1.59 -11.51
N LYS A 166 10.35 -1.20 -10.31
CA LYS A 166 9.49 -0.70 -9.23
C LYS A 166 8.52 -1.76 -8.73
N SER A 167 9.01 -2.98 -8.73
CA SER A 167 8.23 -4.16 -8.44
C SER A 167 8.99 -5.10 -7.53
N PHE A 168 8.24 -5.95 -6.84
CA PHE A 168 8.79 -7.17 -6.27
C PHE A 168 8.00 -8.35 -6.82
N ARG A 169 8.66 -9.48 -6.92
CA ARG A 169 8.07 -10.72 -7.41
C ARG A 169 8.05 -11.71 -6.27
N ILE A 170 6.89 -12.30 -6.04
CA ILE A 170 6.70 -13.43 -5.15
C ILE A 170 6.71 -14.70 -5.98
N PHE A 171 7.59 -15.63 -5.63
CA PHE A 171 7.64 -16.96 -6.20
C PHE A 171 6.86 -17.90 -5.27
N PRO A 172 5.66 -18.37 -5.65
CA PRO A 172 5.12 -19.58 -5.07
C PRO A 172 6.09 -20.75 -5.18
N THR A 173 5.78 -21.80 -4.43
CA THR A 173 6.39 -23.13 -4.56
C THR A 173 6.24 -23.73 -5.96
N ASN A 174 5.34 -23.22 -6.81
CA ASN A 174 5.22 -23.60 -8.22
C ASN A 174 6.17 -22.74 -9.08
N PRO A 175 7.25 -23.29 -9.64
CA PRO A 175 8.23 -22.52 -10.41
C PRO A 175 7.67 -21.86 -11.69
N ASN A 176 6.48 -22.28 -12.14
CA ASN A 176 5.83 -21.73 -13.33
C ASN A 176 4.91 -20.53 -13.03
N TYR A 177 4.79 -20.11 -11.78
CA TYR A 177 4.00 -18.95 -11.39
C TYR A 177 4.89 -18.03 -10.56
N ALA A 178 4.86 -16.73 -10.87
CA ALA A 178 5.48 -15.69 -10.08
C ALA A 178 4.51 -14.51 -10.10
N GLN A 179 4.13 -14.01 -8.93
CA GLN A 179 3.27 -12.84 -8.83
C GLN A 179 4.13 -11.60 -8.67
N GLU A 180 4.07 -10.73 -9.67
CA GLU A 180 4.68 -9.40 -9.57
C GLU A 180 3.72 -8.42 -8.88
N PHE A 181 4.25 -7.53 -8.06
CA PHE A 181 3.51 -6.43 -7.44
C PHE A 181 4.14 -5.12 -7.86
N VAL A 182 3.31 -4.17 -8.24
CA VAL A 182 3.75 -2.90 -8.80
C VAL A 182 3.27 -1.76 -7.91
N PHE A 183 4.20 -0.90 -7.50
CA PHE A 183 3.87 0.26 -6.67
C PHE A 183 3.18 1.36 -7.48
N ASN A 184 1.96 1.74 -7.10
CA ASN A 184 1.17 2.76 -7.79
C ASN A 184 1.34 4.19 -7.24
N GLY A 185 2.15 4.37 -6.19
CA GLY A 185 2.30 5.65 -5.48
C GLY A 185 1.57 5.71 -4.13
N PHE A 186 0.63 4.81 -3.89
CA PHE A 186 -0.13 4.66 -2.65
C PHE A 186 0.12 3.30 -2.00
N GLU A 187 -0.01 2.23 -2.79
CA GLU A 187 0.18 0.84 -2.36
C GLU A 187 0.76 -0.02 -3.49
N PHE A 188 1.20 -1.22 -3.14
CA PHE A 188 1.59 -2.24 -4.11
C PHE A 188 0.34 -2.99 -4.60
N ILE A 189 0.15 -3.00 -5.91
CA ILE A 189 -0.96 -3.68 -6.58
C ILE A 189 -0.43 -4.97 -7.21
N PRO A 190 -1.08 -6.13 -7.01
CA PRO A 190 -0.73 -7.35 -7.74
C PRO A 190 -0.87 -7.09 -9.24
N ASN A 191 0.20 -7.26 -10.00
CA ASN A 191 0.21 -7.05 -11.44
C ASN A 191 -0.40 -8.28 -12.14
N VAL A 192 -1.71 -8.25 -12.41
CA VAL A 192 -2.39 -9.32 -13.12
C VAL A 192 -2.54 -9.00 -14.62
N PRO A 193 -2.75 -10.01 -15.49
CA PRO A 193 -2.91 -9.76 -16.92
C PRO A 193 -4.02 -8.74 -17.22
N MET A 194 -3.78 -7.88 -18.20
CA MET A 194 -4.75 -6.88 -18.68
C MET A 194 -5.18 -5.79 -17.66
N GLN A 195 -4.46 -5.65 -16.56
CA GLN A 195 -4.71 -4.63 -15.54
C GLN A 195 -3.69 -3.48 -15.66
N PRO A 196 -4.15 -2.22 -15.82
CA PRO A 196 -3.28 -1.08 -15.69
C PRO A 196 -2.98 -0.82 -14.21
N VAL A 197 -1.79 -0.33 -13.92
CA VAL A 197 -1.44 0.24 -12.60
C VAL A 197 -0.93 1.66 -12.83
N PRO A 198 -1.83 2.65 -13.00
CA PRO A 198 -1.43 4.04 -13.16
C PRO A 198 -0.75 4.54 -11.90
N SER A 199 0.44 5.09 -12.06
CA SER A 199 1.19 5.73 -10.99
C SER A 199 1.38 7.20 -11.31
N LEU A 200 1.04 8.08 -10.37
CA LEU A 200 1.35 9.50 -10.50
C LEU A 200 2.87 9.67 -10.48
N VAL A 201 3.44 10.27 -11.53
CA VAL A 201 4.89 10.47 -11.67
C VAL A 201 5.31 11.93 -11.52
N SER A 202 4.44 12.87 -11.83
CA SER A 202 4.69 14.29 -11.59
C SER A 202 3.41 15.10 -11.61
N VAL A 203 3.45 16.23 -10.89
CA VAL A 203 2.40 17.25 -10.87
C VAL A 203 3.04 18.57 -11.27
N SER A 204 2.42 19.30 -12.19
CA SER A 204 2.82 20.65 -12.59
C SER A 204 1.63 21.59 -12.35
N VAL A 205 1.89 22.71 -11.70
CA VAL A 205 0.90 23.75 -11.36
C VAL A 205 1.47 25.10 -11.76
N GLU A 206 0.86 25.75 -12.76
CA GLU A 206 1.34 27.01 -13.33
C GLU A 206 0.20 28.00 -13.63
N PRO A 207 0.19 29.21 -13.02
CA PRO A 207 1.01 29.61 -11.86
C PRO A 207 0.66 28.79 -10.61
N LYS A 208 1.47 28.88 -9.54
CA LYS A 208 1.14 28.31 -8.23
C LYS A 208 -0.25 28.76 -7.77
N PHE A 209 -0.91 27.95 -6.94
CA PHE A 209 -2.24 28.27 -6.46
C PHE A 209 -2.26 29.60 -5.70
N GLU A 210 -3.23 30.44 -6.05
CA GLU A 210 -3.53 31.68 -5.36
C GLU A 210 -5.05 31.87 -5.42
N LEU A 211 -5.65 32.27 -4.29
CA LEU A 211 -7.11 32.37 -4.17
C LEU A 211 -7.72 33.25 -5.26
N GLY A 212 -8.74 32.72 -5.93
CA GLY A 212 -9.45 33.40 -7.01
C GLY A 212 -8.68 33.53 -8.34
N LYS A 213 -7.42 33.05 -8.42
CA LYS A 213 -6.64 33.05 -9.67
C LYS A 213 -6.67 31.67 -10.33
N GLU A 214 -6.64 31.66 -11.67
CA GLU A 214 -6.63 30.42 -12.44
C GLU A 214 -5.21 29.85 -12.53
N SER A 215 -5.08 28.56 -12.23
CA SER A 215 -3.85 27.78 -12.38
C SER A 215 -4.09 26.62 -13.35
N LYS A 216 -3.15 26.36 -14.25
CA LYS A 216 -3.11 25.15 -15.05
C LYS A 216 -2.49 24.03 -14.24
N VAL A 217 -3.22 22.94 -14.04
CA VAL A 217 -2.76 21.73 -13.36
C VAL A 217 -2.54 20.64 -14.42
N ILE A 218 -1.39 19.97 -14.36
CA ILE A 218 -1.07 18.82 -15.20
C ILE A 218 -0.61 17.66 -14.31
N LEU A 219 -1.37 16.57 -14.34
CA LEU A 219 -1.06 15.31 -13.66
C LEU A 219 -0.51 14.33 -14.67
N TYR A 220 0.74 13.91 -14.50
CA TYR A 220 1.34 12.87 -15.33
C TYR A 220 1.25 11.53 -14.63
N PHE A 221 0.62 10.57 -15.30
CA PHE A 221 0.56 9.18 -14.88
C PHE A 221 1.43 8.32 -15.78
N LYS A 222 2.04 7.28 -15.22
CA LYS A 222 2.72 6.22 -15.98
C LYS A 222 2.02 4.90 -15.69
N ASN A 223 1.62 4.14 -16.71
CA ASN A 223 1.16 2.78 -16.46
C ASN A 223 2.37 1.93 -16.10
N ARG A 224 2.41 1.39 -14.88
CA ARG A 224 3.45 0.45 -14.44
C ARG A 224 2.97 -1.00 -14.45
N GLY A 225 1.67 -1.23 -14.61
CA GLY A 225 1.09 -2.57 -14.73
C GLY A 225 1.09 -3.06 -16.17
N ASN A 226 0.28 -4.08 -16.44
CA ASN A 226 0.11 -4.66 -17.75
C ASN A 226 -0.67 -3.73 -18.71
N PHE A 227 -0.55 -4.03 -20.01
CA PHE A 227 -1.34 -3.37 -21.05
C PHE A 227 -2.83 -3.54 -20.78
N THR A 228 -3.61 -2.49 -20.99
CA THR A 228 -5.08 -2.60 -21.03
C THR A 228 -5.66 -1.81 -22.18
N SER A 229 -6.82 -2.25 -22.67
CA SER A 229 -7.50 -1.64 -23.82
C SER A 229 -8.10 -0.30 -23.49
N VAL A 230 -8.75 -0.16 -22.32
CA VAL A 230 -9.37 1.10 -21.89
C VAL A 230 -9.19 1.29 -20.39
N THR A 231 -8.60 2.41 -20.02
CA THR A 231 -8.48 2.90 -18.64
C THR A 231 -9.23 4.21 -18.48
N TYR A 232 -9.92 4.35 -17.37
CA TYR A 232 -10.56 5.59 -16.94
C TYR A 232 -9.87 6.09 -15.67
N LEU A 233 -9.47 7.35 -15.65
CA LEU A 233 -9.01 8.05 -14.46
C LEU A 233 -10.11 9.00 -14.01
N SER A 234 -10.66 8.77 -12.81
CA SER A 234 -11.67 9.63 -12.19
C SER A 234 -11.00 10.47 -11.10
N LEU A 235 -11.17 11.78 -11.20
CA LEU A 235 -10.64 12.80 -10.29
C LEU A 235 -11.85 13.56 -9.72
N SER A 236 -12.23 13.27 -8.48
CA SER A 236 -13.34 13.96 -7.78
C SER A 236 -12.78 15.03 -6.84
N PHE A 237 -13.42 16.20 -6.80
CA PHE A 237 -12.93 17.38 -6.08
C PHE A 237 -13.84 17.70 -4.89
N PRO A 238 -13.65 17.07 -3.70
CA PRO A 238 -14.56 17.19 -2.57
C PRO A 238 -14.70 18.61 -2.01
N GLU A 239 -13.64 19.41 -2.12
CA GLU A 239 -13.61 20.80 -1.66
C GLU A 239 -14.27 21.79 -2.65
N GLY A 240 -14.67 21.32 -3.83
CA GLY A 240 -15.28 22.15 -4.86
C GLY A 240 -14.26 22.97 -5.66
N GLY A 241 -14.68 24.15 -6.11
CA GLY A 241 -13.92 25.04 -6.97
C GLY A 241 -14.37 25.04 -8.43
N LYS A 242 -13.81 25.95 -9.22
CA LYS A 242 -14.16 26.12 -10.64
C LYS A 242 -13.13 25.44 -11.53
N PHE A 243 -13.62 24.63 -12.46
CA PHE A 243 -12.81 23.83 -13.36
C PHE A 243 -13.14 24.15 -14.82
N ARG A 244 -12.10 24.24 -15.65
CA ARG A 244 -12.22 24.44 -17.09
C ARG A 244 -11.29 23.48 -17.85
N PHE A 245 -11.73 23.06 -19.04
CA PHE A 245 -10.93 22.22 -19.92
C PHE A 245 -9.64 22.91 -20.34
N SER A 246 -8.55 22.15 -20.37
CA SER A 246 -7.37 22.55 -21.12
C SER A 246 -7.46 21.98 -22.53
N GLU A 247 -7.21 22.82 -23.54
CA GLU A 247 -7.28 22.46 -24.97
C GLU A 247 -6.39 21.26 -25.35
N THR A 248 -5.37 20.95 -24.55
CA THR A 248 -4.46 19.83 -24.74
C THR A 248 -4.97 18.48 -24.23
N SER A 249 -6.18 18.42 -23.66
CA SER A 249 -6.66 17.27 -22.91
C SER A 249 -7.48 16.31 -23.77
N GLN A 250 -6.83 15.30 -24.36
CA GLN A 250 -7.53 14.23 -25.08
C GLN A 250 -8.23 13.27 -24.12
N GLY A 251 -9.50 12.94 -24.43
CA GLY A 251 -10.29 11.95 -23.70
C GLY A 251 -10.77 12.42 -22.33
N VAL A 252 -10.69 13.72 -22.02
CA VAL A 252 -11.10 14.29 -20.73
C VAL A 252 -12.54 14.81 -20.82
N LYS A 253 -13.31 14.56 -19.78
CA LYS A 253 -14.66 15.08 -19.56
C LYS A 253 -14.77 15.66 -18.15
N ILE A 254 -15.29 16.88 -18.03
CA ILE A 254 -15.54 17.54 -16.75
C ILE A 254 -17.05 17.57 -16.53
N TYR A 255 -17.47 17.10 -15.37
CA TYR A 255 -18.83 17.18 -14.87
C TYR A 255 -18.90 18.32 -13.84
N GLN A 256 -19.69 19.33 -14.16
CA GLN A 256 -20.03 20.41 -13.25
C GLN A 256 -21.15 19.99 -12.30
N ILE A 257 -21.29 20.71 -11.19
CA ILE A 257 -22.34 20.47 -10.19
C ILE A 257 -23.72 20.46 -10.89
N GLY A 258 -24.54 19.46 -10.57
CA GLY A 258 -25.86 19.24 -11.15
C GLY A 258 -25.91 18.35 -12.40
N GLN A 259 -24.77 18.11 -13.08
CA GLN A 259 -24.75 17.21 -14.23
C GLN A 259 -24.88 15.74 -13.81
N SER A 260 -25.48 14.91 -14.66
CA SER A 260 -25.73 13.51 -14.31
C SER A 260 -24.46 12.65 -14.34
N VAL A 261 -24.19 11.96 -13.24
CA VAL A 261 -23.10 10.99 -13.05
C VAL A 261 -23.66 9.67 -12.54
N TYR A 262 -23.07 8.54 -12.94
CA TYR A 262 -23.52 7.24 -12.45
C TYR A 262 -23.00 6.98 -11.04
N ASN A 263 -23.90 6.61 -10.12
CA ASN A 263 -23.56 6.22 -8.77
C ASN A 263 -23.73 4.69 -8.59
N THR A 264 -22.67 4.04 -8.12
CA THR A 264 -22.61 2.57 -8.00
C THR A 264 -23.42 2.03 -6.83
N VAL A 265 -23.54 2.80 -5.75
CA VAL A 265 -24.29 2.42 -4.55
C VAL A 265 -25.78 2.46 -4.83
N LEU A 266 -26.25 3.53 -5.49
CA LEU A 266 -27.65 3.73 -5.84
C LEU A 266 -28.05 3.09 -7.18
N ARG A 267 -27.07 2.61 -7.97
CA ARG A 267 -27.23 2.00 -9.30
C ARG A 267 -28.07 2.83 -10.27
N LYS A 268 -27.89 4.16 -10.23
CA LYS A 268 -28.62 5.12 -11.08
C LYS A 268 -27.78 6.35 -11.35
N LEU A 269 -28.22 7.14 -12.34
CA LEU A 269 -27.70 8.49 -12.54
C LEU A 269 -28.18 9.40 -11.41
N VAL A 270 -27.25 10.16 -10.84
CA VAL A 270 -27.49 11.17 -9.80
C VAL A 270 -26.86 12.49 -10.25
N PRO A 271 -27.38 13.64 -9.81
CA PRO A 271 -26.70 14.92 -10.05
C PRO A 271 -25.34 14.92 -9.33
N ALA A 272 -24.30 15.40 -10.00
CA ALA A 272 -22.99 15.59 -9.42
C ALA A 272 -23.07 16.63 -8.30
N GLU A 273 -22.73 16.24 -7.08
CA GLU A 273 -22.70 17.14 -5.93
C GLU A 273 -21.42 17.97 -5.89
N LYS A 274 -20.37 17.45 -6.53
CA LYS A 274 -19.03 18.05 -6.60
C LYS A 274 -18.50 18.00 -8.02
N PRO A 275 -17.56 18.87 -8.40
CA PRO A 275 -16.87 18.72 -9.68
C PRO A 275 -16.20 17.36 -9.79
N LEU A 276 -16.30 16.74 -10.96
CA LEU A 276 -15.70 15.46 -11.31
C LEU A 276 -15.03 15.59 -12.67
N LEU A 277 -13.84 15.05 -12.81
CA LEU A 277 -13.15 14.91 -14.08
C LEU A 277 -12.92 13.43 -14.37
N GLU A 278 -13.32 12.97 -15.55
CA GLU A 278 -13.05 11.63 -16.05
C GLU A 278 -12.15 11.72 -17.29
N ALA A 279 -11.00 11.05 -17.26
CA ALA A 279 -10.06 10.98 -18.36
C ALA A 279 -9.99 9.54 -18.89
N THR A 280 -10.16 9.37 -20.20
CA THR A 280 -10.12 8.05 -20.86
C THR A 280 -8.79 7.89 -21.59
N LYS A 281 -8.06 6.84 -21.26
CA LYS A 281 -6.86 6.41 -21.99
C LYS A 281 -7.11 5.06 -22.65
N GLU A 282 -7.15 5.07 -23.98
CA GLU A 282 -7.18 3.85 -24.79
C GLU A 282 -5.78 3.30 -25.00
N SER A 283 -5.65 1.98 -25.09
CA SER A 283 -4.41 1.25 -25.38
C SER A 283 -3.23 1.74 -24.53
N TRP A 284 -3.31 1.55 -23.21
CA TRP A 284 -2.27 2.04 -22.30
C TRP A 284 -1.22 0.97 -22.03
N SER A 285 -0.15 0.99 -22.83
CA SER A 285 0.98 0.08 -22.67
C SER A 285 1.81 0.36 -21.42
N THR A 286 2.43 -0.71 -20.89
CA THR A 286 3.38 -0.65 -19.78
C THR A 286 4.51 0.34 -20.07
N GLY A 287 4.81 1.21 -19.12
CA GLY A 287 5.87 2.19 -19.21
C GLY A 287 5.49 3.54 -19.84
N PHE A 288 4.34 3.65 -20.50
CA PHE A 288 3.95 4.87 -21.20
C PHE A 288 3.32 5.91 -20.27
N LYS A 289 3.64 7.18 -20.52
CA LYS A 289 3.08 8.33 -19.77
C LYS A 289 1.77 8.81 -20.40
N TYR A 290 0.87 9.29 -19.57
CA TYR A 290 -0.37 9.96 -19.94
C TYR A 290 -0.56 11.19 -19.06
N GLY A 291 -0.80 12.35 -19.67
CA GLY A 291 -1.02 13.62 -18.96
C GLY A 291 -2.50 13.99 -18.93
N VAL A 292 -3.02 14.29 -17.74
CA VAL A 292 -4.36 14.86 -17.55
C VAL A 292 -4.19 16.33 -17.18
N SER A 293 -4.70 17.23 -18.01
CA SER A 293 -4.58 18.68 -17.81
C SER A 293 -5.94 19.35 -17.59
N PHE A 294 -6.01 20.30 -16.67
CA PHE A 294 -7.21 21.10 -16.42
C PHE A 294 -6.83 22.46 -15.82
N TYR A 295 -7.71 23.43 -15.94
CA TYR A 295 -7.60 24.70 -15.22
C TYR A 295 -8.44 24.65 -13.95
N PHE A 296 -7.90 25.21 -12.88
CA PHE A 296 -8.53 25.25 -11.56
C PHE A 296 -8.43 26.65 -10.96
N ILE A 297 -9.50 27.10 -10.31
CA ILE A 297 -9.54 28.33 -9.52
C ILE A 297 -9.87 27.96 -8.07
N PRO A 298 -8.93 28.12 -7.12
CA PRO A 298 -9.19 27.86 -5.71
C PRO A 298 -10.10 28.92 -5.10
N GLU A 299 -11.12 28.47 -4.36
CA GLU A 299 -12.10 29.36 -3.71
C GLU A 299 -11.88 29.52 -2.21
N SER A 300 -11.20 28.56 -1.55
CA SER A 300 -11.10 28.53 -0.08
C SER A 300 -9.72 28.16 0.48
N LYS A 301 -8.92 27.40 -0.26
CA LYS A 301 -7.58 26.96 0.14
C LYS A 301 -6.63 27.03 -1.04
N GLU A 302 -5.36 27.31 -0.75
CA GLU A 302 -4.25 27.26 -1.73
C GLU A 302 -3.68 25.84 -1.88
N GLU A 303 -4.46 24.82 -1.51
CA GLU A 303 -4.16 23.42 -1.76
C GLU A 303 -5.40 22.77 -2.37
N LEU A 304 -5.22 21.80 -3.27
CA LEU A 304 -6.29 21.09 -3.93
C LEU A 304 -6.31 19.63 -3.48
N LYS A 305 -7.34 19.26 -2.72
CA LYS A 305 -7.64 17.85 -2.43
C LYS A 305 -8.36 17.20 -3.60
N VAL A 306 -7.84 16.07 -4.07
CA VAL A 306 -8.42 15.26 -5.14
C VAL A 306 -8.61 13.83 -4.67
N LEU A 307 -9.76 13.25 -4.96
CA LEU A 307 -10.00 11.81 -4.82
C LEU A 307 -9.76 11.16 -6.17
N LEU A 308 -8.67 10.37 -6.26
CA LEU A 308 -8.23 9.69 -7.48
C LEU A 308 -8.67 8.22 -7.46
N ARG A 309 -9.31 7.81 -8.54
CA ARG A 309 -9.64 6.41 -8.82
C ARG A 309 -9.27 6.06 -10.25
N THR A 310 -8.72 4.86 -10.42
CA THR A 310 -8.58 4.23 -11.73
C THR A 310 -9.69 3.21 -11.89
N SER A 311 -10.32 3.18 -13.05
CA SER A 311 -11.19 2.08 -13.47
C SER A 311 -10.69 1.50 -14.78
N TYR A 312 -10.82 0.20 -14.98
CA TYR A 312 -10.42 -0.44 -16.24
C TYR A 312 -11.41 -1.55 -16.59
N ARG A 313 -11.50 -1.84 -17.88
CA ARG A 313 -12.39 -2.87 -18.38
C ARG A 313 -11.62 -4.16 -18.63
N LEU A 314 -12.07 -5.24 -18.03
CA LEU A 314 -11.63 -6.59 -18.32
C LEU A 314 -12.85 -7.39 -18.79
N ASN A 315 -12.85 -7.78 -20.06
CA ASN A 315 -14.01 -8.41 -20.71
C ASN A 315 -15.30 -7.56 -20.58
N ARG A 316 -16.31 -8.06 -19.87
CA ARG A 316 -17.59 -7.36 -19.65
C ARG A 316 -17.62 -6.59 -18.33
N ASP A 317 -16.64 -6.79 -17.47
CA ASP A 317 -16.63 -6.26 -16.12
C ASP A 317 -15.71 -5.03 -16.02
N VAL A 318 -16.04 -4.15 -15.06
CA VAL A 318 -15.26 -2.96 -14.74
C VAL A 318 -14.68 -3.12 -13.36
N PHE A 319 -13.37 -3.02 -13.26
CA PHE A 319 -12.60 -3.12 -12.03
C PHE A 319 -12.06 -1.76 -11.66
N THR A 320 -11.79 -1.54 -10.36
CA THR A 320 -11.29 -0.26 -9.85
C THR A 320 -10.03 -0.44 -9.01
N ILE A 321 -9.19 0.59 -9.01
CA ILE A 321 -8.05 0.76 -8.12
C ILE A 321 -8.15 2.18 -7.52
N PRO A 322 -8.27 2.34 -6.20
CA PRO A 322 -8.32 1.28 -5.19
C PRO A 322 -9.62 0.46 -5.27
N ASN A 323 -9.61 -0.70 -4.64
CA ASN A 323 -10.78 -1.55 -4.44
C ASN A 323 -11.03 -1.72 -2.93
N ARG A 324 -11.90 -2.66 -2.55
CA ARG A 324 -12.25 -2.94 -1.14
C ARG A 324 -11.09 -3.53 -0.36
N ASP A 325 -10.12 -4.13 -1.04
CA ASP A 325 -8.98 -4.82 -0.45
C ASP A 325 -7.77 -3.87 -0.31
N SER A 326 -7.91 -2.60 -0.68
CA SER A 326 -6.87 -1.58 -0.53
C SER A 326 -6.44 -1.44 0.93
N ILE A 327 -5.13 -1.47 1.19
CA ILE A 327 -4.53 -1.22 2.51
C ILE A 327 -4.33 0.25 2.78
N PHE A 328 -4.27 1.04 1.71
CA PHE A 328 -4.18 2.47 1.85
C PHE A 328 -5.52 3.02 2.32
N LYS A 329 -5.48 4.04 3.19
CA LYS A 329 -6.70 4.69 3.64
C LYS A 329 -7.39 5.39 2.48
N THR A 330 -8.56 4.89 2.09
CA THR A 330 -9.37 5.44 1.01
C THR A 330 -10.49 6.34 1.54
N GLU A 331 -11.03 7.18 0.66
CA GLU A 331 -12.27 7.92 0.86
C GLU A 331 -13.27 7.54 -0.22
N ILE A 332 -14.57 7.66 0.09
CA ILE A 332 -15.64 7.36 -0.87
C ILE A 332 -15.90 8.60 -1.72
N ASP A 333 -15.79 8.47 -3.05
CA ASP A 333 -16.15 9.52 -3.99
C ASP A 333 -17.68 9.68 -4.13
N GLN A 334 -18.12 10.74 -4.82
CA GLN A 334 -19.55 11.00 -5.05
C GLN A 334 -20.24 9.92 -5.92
N GLN A 335 -19.47 9.12 -6.65
CA GLN A 335 -19.97 8.00 -7.44
C GLN A 335 -20.08 6.72 -6.59
N GLY A 336 -19.67 6.76 -5.32
CA GLY A 336 -19.77 5.68 -4.34
C GLY A 336 -18.60 4.69 -4.38
N PHE A 337 -17.45 5.08 -4.94
CA PHE A 337 -16.27 4.23 -5.04
C PHE A 337 -15.15 4.64 -4.07
N PRO A 338 -14.38 3.67 -3.54
CA PRO A 338 -13.11 3.96 -2.87
C PRO A 338 -12.16 4.69 -3.82
N SER A 339 -11.52 5.74 -3.30
CA SER A 339 -10.58 6.59 -4.04
C SER A 339 -9.42 7.00 -3.15
N TYR A 340 -8.23 7.15 -3.75
CA TYR A 340 -7.06 7.64 -3.04
C TYR A 340 -7.15 9.17 -2.82
N PRO A 341 -6.97 9.66 -1.58
CA PRO A 341 -6.82 11.08 -1.36
C PRO A 341 -5.41 11.54 -1.81
N LEU A 342 -5.38 12.50 -2.73
CA LEU A 342 -4.20 13.19 -3.20
C LEU A 342 -4.32 14.68 -2.84
N VAL A 343 -3.25 15.27 -2.30
CA VAL A 343 -3.18 16.71 -2.04
C VAL A 343 -2.16 17.31 -3.01
N ILE A 344 -2.60 18.30 -3.78
CA ILE A 344 -1.76 19.08 -4.70
C ILE A 344 -1.53 20.45 -4.06
N LYS A 345 -0.27 20.88 -4.06
CA LYS A 345 0.17 22.16 -3.48
C LYS A 345 0.75 23.07 -4.56
#